data_AF-A0A923WD08-F1
#
_entry.id   AF-A0A923WD08-F1
#
_cell.length_a   1.000
_cell.length_b   1.000
_cell.length_c   1.000
_cell.angle_alpha   90.00
_cell.angle_beta   90.00
_cell.angle_gamma   90.00
#
_symmetry.space_group_name_H-M   'P 1'
#
loop_
_entity.id
_entity.type
_entity.pdbx_description
1 polymer ?
#
loop_
_entity_poly.entity_id
_entity_poly.type
_entity_poly.pdbx_seq_one_letter_code
_entity_poly.pdbx_strand_id
1 'polypeptide(L)'
;GAITPSDILNIKGPGAVQEYLVNEIQEVYRLQGVKINDKHIEVIVRQMMQKVIIIDPGDTQFLEHQSIDKVSVMEENDTIIDMKVVMEPGDSTEVKAGQIITARKLRDENSSLRRRDLRLATVRDAQPAVARATLQGITQASLGTQSFISAASFQETTKVLSEAAIRGKADELLGLKENVIVGHLIPAGTGLREYTRQIVMSKEDHAQVEAGKAAADAREAALRPTPTTSRSRRESVEK
;
A
#
# COMPACT_ATOMS: atom_id res chain seq x y z
N GLY A 1 35.96 -16.01 12.57
CA GLY A 1 35.75 -15.55 11.18
C GLY A 1 35.05 -14.22 11.21
N ALA A 2 35.14 -13.41 10.16
CA ALA A 2 34.33 -12.20 10.05
C ALA A 2 32.85 -12.58 10.10
N ILE A 3 32.07 -11.90 10.94
CA ILE A 3 30.64 -12.15 11.07
C ILE A 3 29.98 -11.57 9.82
N THR A 4 29.26 -12.39 9.05
CA THR A 4 28.57 -11.88 7.86
C THR A 4 27.27 -11.17 8.26
N PRO A 5 26.92 -10.03 7.63
CA PRO A 5 25.64 -9.36 7.89
C PRO A 5 24.42 -10.28 7.68
N SER A 6 24.52 -11.22 6.75
CA SER A 6 23.47 -12.21 6.48
C SER A 6 23.26 -13.18 7.65
N ASP A 7 24.33 -13.62 8.31
CA ASP A 7 24.23 -14.49 9.48
C ASP A 7 23.60 -13.75 10.67
N ILE A 8 23.97 -12.48 10.85
CA ILE A 8 23.35 -11.61 11.86
C ILE A 8 21.84 -11.47 11.57
N LEU A 9 21.45 -11.31 10.30
CA LEU A 9 20.04 -11.19 9.91
C LEU A 9 19.24 -12.43 10.30
N ASN A 10 19.79 -13.59 9.99
CA ASN A 10 19.11 -14.87 10.20
C ASN A 10 19.02 -15.25 11.68
N ILE A 11 20.00 -14.85 12.51
CA ILE A 11 20.08 -15.25 13.91
C ILE A 11 19.50 -14.20 14.85
N LYS A 12 19.90 -12.94 14.69
CA LYS A 12 19.55 -11.82 15.60
C LYS A 12 18.43 -10.92 15.06
N GLY A 13 18.05 -11.09 13.80
CA GLY A 13 16.98 -10.33 13.18
C GLY A 13 17.40 -8.97 12.61
N PRO A 14 16.45 -8.23 12.01
CA PRO A 14 16.74 -7.05 11.20
C PRO A 14 17.30 -5.86 12.00
N GLY A 15 16.86 -5.65 13.25
CA GLY A 15 17.36 -4.55 14.07
C GLY A 15 18.85 -4.68 14.39
N ALA A 16 19.31 -5.89 14.73
CA ALA A 16 20.71 -6.15 15.03
C ALA A 16 21.63 -5.95 13.80
N VAL A 17 21.15 -6.30 12.60
CA VAL A 17 21.88 -6.06 11.35
C VAL A 17 22.00 -4.59 11.04
N GLN A 18 20.92 -3.83 11.25
CA GLN A 18 20.93 -2.39 11.02
C GLN A 18 21.94 -1.69 11.92
N GLU A 19 21.91 -2.01 13.22
CA GLU A 19 22.87 -1.49 14.19
C GLU A 19 24.31 -1.88 13.83
N TYR A 20 24.53 -3.14 13.47
CA TYR A 20 25.84 -3.62 13.03
C TYR A 20 26.36 -2.84 11.82
N LEU A 21 25.56 -2.69 10.77
CA LEU A 21 25.97 -1.98 9.55
C LEU A 21 26.24 -0.50 9.81
N VAL A 22 25.41 0.16 10.62
CA VAL A 22 25.59 1.57 10.97
C VAL A 22 26.90 1.76 11.73
N ASN A 23 27.17 0.92 12.74
CA ASN A 23 28.39 1.03 13.54
C ASN A 23 29.66 0.77 12.71
N GLU A 24 29.68 -0.31 11.92
CA GLU A 24 30.85 -0.66 11.09
C GLU A 24 31.18 0.45 10.06
N ILE A 25 30.16 1.00 9.39
CA ILE A 25 30.36 2.10 8.43
C ILE A 25 30.83 3.36 9.16
N GLN A 26 30.22 3.67 10.31
CA GLN A 26 30.55 4.85 11.09
C GLN A 26 31.97 4.82 11.67
N GLU A 27 32.47 3.64 12.05
CA GLU A 27 33.85 3.46 12.51
C GLU A 27 34.88 3.85 11.44
N VAL A 28 34.63 3.51 10.17
CA VAL A 28 35.50 3.90 9.06
C VAL A 28 35.52 5.42 8.88
N TYR A 29 34.36 6.09 8.94
CA TYR A 29 34.29 7.56 8.85
C TYR A 29 34.97 8.24 10.05
N ARG A 30 34.78 7.69 11.26
CA ARG A 30 35.47 8.17 12.48
C ARG A 30 36.98 8.05 12.35
N LEU A 31 37.47 6.93 11.81
CA LEU A 31 38.90 6.69 11.59
C LEU A 31 39.50 7.69 10.59
N GLN A 32 38.73 8.09 9.58
CA GLN A 32 39.12 9.14 8.63
C GLN A 32 38.90 10.57 9.14
N GLY A 33 38.40 10.74 10.37
CA GLY A 33 38.13 12.04 10.98
C GLY A 33 36.92 12.79 10.38
N VAL A 34 36.09 12.10 9.59
CA VAL A 34 34.91 12.68 8.95
C VAL A 34 33.70 12.48 9.84
N LYS A 35 32.98 13.58 10.14
CA LYS A 35 31.74 13.54 10.93
C LYS A 35 30.54 13.38 9.99
N ILE A 36 29.78 12.30 10.17
CA ILE A 36 28.50 12.06 9.47
C ILE A 36 27.45 11.64 10.50
N ASN A 37 26.20 12.09 10.31
CA ASN A 37 25.09 11.69 11.17
C ASN A 37 24.61 10.28 10.79
N ASP A 38 24.39 9.44 11.80
CA ASP A 38 23.94 8.05 11.65
C ASP A 38 22.67 7.93 10.80
N LYS A 39 21.77 8.93 10.85
CA LYS A 39 20.54 8.98 10.03
C LYS A 39 20.80 8.82 8.53
N HIS A 40 21.93 9.32 8.02
CA HIS A 40 22.25 9.16 6.60
C HIS A 40 22.56 7.69 6.25
N ILE A 41 23.29 7.01 7.14
CA ILE A 41 23.64 5.61 6.97
C ILE A 41 22.39 4.74 7.16
N GLU A 42 21.56 5.03 8.16
CA GLU A 42 20.29 4.34 8.39
C GLU A 42 19.36 4.36 7.18
N VAL A 43 19.25 5.51 6.50
CA VAL A 43 18.42 5.64 5.29
C VAL A 43 18.94 4.73 4.17
N ILE A 44 20.27 4.61 4.02
CA ILE A 44 20.89 3.72 3.03
C ILE A 44 20.68 2.26 3.41
N VAL A 45 20.89 1.90 4.68
CA VAL A 45 20.69 0.52 5.16
C VAL A 45 19.22 0.11 5.06
N ARG A 46 18.29 1.03 5.31
CA ARG A 46 16.86 0.81 5.06
C ARG A 46 16.59 0.45 3.60
N GLN A 47 17.26 1.12 2.66
CA GLN A 47 17.14 0.84 1.22
C GLN A 47 17.69 -0.56 0.86
N MET A 48 18.74 -1.02 1.55
CA MET A 48 19.30 -2.37 1.40
C MET A 48 18.37 -3.48 1.92
N MET A 49 17.42 -3.14 2.80
CA MET A 49 16.47 -4.07 3.43
C MET A 49 15.03 -3.87 2.94
N GLN A 50 14.83 -3.21 1.79
CA GLN A 50 13.51 -2.91 1.27
C GLN A 50 12.74 -4.15 0.81
N LYS A 51 13.44 -5.20 0.37
CA LYS A 51 12.82 -6.43 -0.15
C LYS A 51 12.68 -7.51 0.93
N VAL A 52 11.69 -8.37 0.72
CA VAL A 52 11.45 -9.58 1.51
C VAL A 52 11.25 -10.76 0.58
N ILE A 53 11.59 -11.95 1.03
CA ILE A 53 11.31 -13.21 0.32
C ILE A 53 10.12 -13.88 1.00
N ILE A 54 9.10 -14.23 0.22
CA ILE A 54 7.95 -15.00 0.69
C ILE A 54 8.40 -16.42 1.05
N ILE A 55 8.08 -16.84 2.27
CA ILE A 55 8.26 -18.22 2.75
C ILE A 55 6.97 -19.00 2.51
N ASP A 56 5.85 -18.43 2.96
CA ASP A 56 4.52 -19.02 2.83
C ASP A 56 3.56 -17.93 2.32
N PRO A 57 2.89 -18.12 1.18
CA PRO A 57 1.97 -17.14 0.64
C PRO A 57 0.63 -17.07 1.39
N GLY A 58 0.27 -18.09 2.20
CA GLY A 58 -1.03 -18.15 2.84
C GLY A 58 -2.18 -18.11 1.82
N ASP A 59 -3.18 -17.25 2.07
CA ASP A 59 -4.32 -17.00 1.16
C ASP A 59 -4.12 -15.74 0.27
N THR A 60 -2.89 -15.22 0.18
CA THR A 60 -2.55 -14.09 -0.70
C THR A 60 -2.27 -14.53 -2.14
N GLN A 61 -2.07 -13.58 -3.06
CA GLN A 61 -1.71 -13.85 -4.46
C GLN A 61 -0.20 -14.08 -4.68
N PHE A 62 0.62 -14.07 -3.62
CA PHE A 62 2.05 -14.20 -3.75
C PHE A 62 2.49 -15.64 -4.09
N LEU A 63 3.69 -15.76 -4.66
CA LEU A 63 4.33 -17.06 -4.90
C LEU A 63 5.41 -17.33 -3.86
N GLU A 64 5.59 -18.59 -3.50
CA GLU A 64 6.70 -19.03 -2.66
C GLU A 64 8.04 -18.62 -3.28
N HIS A 65 8.96 -18.17 -2.42
CA HIS A 65 10.30 -17.68 -2.79
C HIS A 65 10.33 -16.43 -3.67
N GLN A 66 9.18 -15.80 -3.93
CA GLN A 66 9.14 -14.53 -4.65
C GLN A 66 9.77 -13.41 -3.81
N SER A 67 10.59 -12.57 -4.45
CA SER A 67 11.17 -11.37 -3.84
C SER A 67 10.29 -10.15 -4.16
N ILE A 68 9.69 -9.55 -3.13
CA ILE A 68 8.73 -8.45 -3.25
C ILE A 68 9.13 -7.32 -2.31
N ASP A 69 8.67 -6.09 -2.57
CA ASP A 69 8.84 -4.99 -1.62
C ASP A 69 8.11 -5.28 -0.31
N LYS A 70 8.80 -5.00 0.80
CA LYS A 70 8.26 -5.16 2.15
C LYS A 70 6.94 -4.42 2.34
N VAL A 71 6.83 -3.22 1.77
CA VAL A 71 5.64 -2.36 1.87
C VAL A 71 4.46 -3.03 1.17
N SER A 72 4.63 -3.53 -0.06
CA SER A 72 3.56 -4.21 -0.79
C SER A 72 3.09 -5.49 -0.10
N VAL A 73 3.99 -6.24 0.54
CA VAL A 73 3.60 -7.42 1.34
C VAL A 73 2.82 -7.01 2.57
N MET A 74 3.22 -5.92 3.25
CA MET A 74 2.48 -5.38 4.39
C MET A 74 1.08 -4.93 4.00
N GLU A 75 0.96 -4.16 2.90
CA GLU A 75 -0.33 -3.69 2.39
C GLU A 75 -1.28 -4.85 2.03
N GLU A 76 -0.80 -5.85 1.29
CA GLU A 76 -1.62 -7.03 0.95
C GLU A 76 -2.05 -7.79 2.21
N ASN A 77 -1.13 -8.01 3.15
CA ASN A 77 -1.42 -8.71 4.40
C ASN A 77 -2.47 -7.96 5.25
N ASP A 78 -2.39 -6.63 5.31
CA ASP A 78 -3.37 -5.80 6.00
C ASP A 78 -4.77 -5.92 5.37
N THR A 79 -4.87 -6.13 4.05
CA THR A 79 -6.17 -6.37 3.42
C THR A 79 -6.72 -7.76 3.67
N ILE A 80 -5.85 -8.77 3.75
CA ILE A 80 -6.23 -10.19 3.89
C ILE A 80 -6.59 -10.53 5.33
N ILE A 81 -6.01 -9.87 6.34
CA ILE A 81 -6.20 -10.21 7.76
C ILE A 81 -7.68 -10.17 8.21
N ASP A 82 -8.48 -9.26 7.64
CA ASP A 82 -9.90 -9.10 7.96
C ASP A 82 -10.84 -9.98 7.10
N MET A 83 -10.27 -10.69 6.13
CA MET A 83 -11.03 -11.52 5.20
C MET A 83 -11.25 -12.93 5.76
N LYS A 84 -12.28 -13.60 5.23
CA LYS A 84 -12.65 -14.97 5.58
C LYS A 84 -12.68 -15.82 4.31
N VAL A 85 -12.20 -17.04 4.41
CA VAL A 85 -12.23 -18.03 3.32
C VAL A 85 -13.42 -18.95 3.53
N VAL A 86 -14.28 -19.07 2.52
CA VAL A 86 -15.43 -19.96 2.55
C VAL A 86 -14.96 -21.41 2.41
N MET A 87 -15.22 -22.24 3.41
CA MET A 87 -14.94 -23.68 3.34
C MET A 87 -16.11 -24.38 2.65
N GLU A 88 -17.30 -24.24 3.21
CA GLU A 88 -18.52 -24.77 2.63
C GLU A 88 -19.55 -23.64 2.45
N PRO A 89 -20.04 -23.41 1.22
CA PRO A 89 -21.00 -22.34 0.94
C PRO A 89 -22.43 -22.63 1.44
N GLY A 90 -22.69 -23.84 1.95
CA GLY A 90 -24.03 -24.29 2.32
C GLY A 90 -24.95 -24.35 1.11
N ASP A 91 -26.14 -23.75 1.21
CA ASP A 91 -27.10 -23.64 0.10
C ASP A 91 -27.10 -22.23 -0.54
N SER A 92 -26.03 -21.44 -0.33
CA SER A 92 -25.86 -20.13 -0.98
C SER A 92 -25.58 -20.25 -2.48
N THR A 93 -26.19 -19.37 -3.26
CA THR A 93 -25.91 -19.21 -4.71
C THR A 93 -24.86 -18.15 -5.00
N GLU A 94 -24.53 -17.28 -4.03
CA GLU A 94 -23.64 -16.14 -4.25
C GLU A 94 -22.18 -16.40 -3.87
N VAL A 95 -21.94 -17.26 -2.88
CA VAL A 95 -20.58 -17.63 -2.44
C VAL A 95 -20.22 -19.03 -2.89
N LYS A 96 -18.95 -19.20 -3.28
CA LYS A 96 -18.38 -20.50 -3.66
C LYS A 96 -17.34 -20.95 -2.64
N ALA A 97 -17.16 -22.26 -2.49
CA ALA A 97 -16.07 -22.82 -1.72
C ALA A 97 -14.71 -22.28 -2.23
N GLY A 98 -13.82 -21.91 -1.31
CA GLY A 98 -12.52 -21.31 -1.59
C GLY A 98 -12.55 -19.79 -1.85
N GLN A 99 -13.73 -19.15 -1.88
CA GLN A 99 -13.80 -17.71 -2.11
C GLN A 99 -13.41 -16.92 -0.84
N ILE A 100 -12.56 -15.92 -1.02
CA ILE A 100 -12.21 -14.95 0.01
C ILE A 100 -13.28 -13.85 0.02
N ILE A 101 -13.90 -13.63 1.18
CA ILE A 101 -14.97 -12.66 1.37
C ILE A 101 -14.74 -11.81 2.61
N THR A 102 -15.26 -10.58 2.58
CA THR A 102 -15.24 -9.71 3.75
C THR A 102 -16.17 -10.24 4.83
N ALA A 103 -15.85 -9.98 6.10
CA ALA A 103 -16.72 -10.29 7.22
C ALA A 103 -18.11 -9.63 7.13
N ARG A 104 -18.24 -8.52 6.39
CA ARG A 104 -19.52 -7.87 6.10
C ARG A 104 -20.35 -8.69 5.12
N LYS A 105 -19.78 -9.06 3.98
CA LYS A 105 -20.47 -9.85 2.95
C LYS A 105 -20.93 -11.21 3.48
N LEU A 106 -20.12 -11.85 4.32
CA LEU A 106 -20.50 -13.09 5.00
C LEU A 106 -21.72 -12.91 5.92
N ARG A 107 -21.77 -11.82 6.68
CA ARG A 107 -22.91 -11.52 7.59
C ARG A 107 -24.19 -11.28 6.81
N ASP A 108 -24.11 -10.48 5.74
CA ASP A 108 -25.25 -10.18 4.88
C ASP A 108 -25.81 -11.48 4.27
N GLU A 109 -24.95 -12.37 3.79
CA GLU A 109 -25.38 -13.63 3.19
C GLU A 109 -25.90 -14.64 4.22
N ASN A 110 -25.23 -14.80 5.37
CA ASN A 110 -25.75 -15.66 6.43
C ASN A 110 -27.10 -15.16 6.98
N SER A 111 -27.37 -13.85 6.94
CA SER A 111 -28.69 -13.30 7.26
C SER A 111 -29.76 -13.62 6.21
N SER A 112 -29.36 -13.72 4.94
CA SER A 112 -30.25 -14.05 3.81
C SER A 112 -30.63 -15.54 3.85
N LEU A 113 -29.67 -16.40 4.22
CA LEU A 113 -29.85 -17.84 4.36
C LEU A 113 -30.70 -18.18 5.59
N ARG A 114 -30.44 -17.52 6.73
CA ARG A 114 -31.27 -17.67 7.95
C ARG A 114 -32.73 -17.28 7.73
N ARG A 115 -33.01 -16.24 6.95
CA ARG A 115 -34.39 -15.83 6.60
C ARG A 115 -35.12 -16.85 5.71
N ARG A 116 -34.37 -17.71 5.02
CA ARG A 116 -34.88 -18.74 4.11
C ARG A 116 -34.81 -20.14 4.72
N ASP A 117 -34.43 -20.26 6.00
CA ASP A 117 -34.20 -21.53 6.72
C ASP A 117 -33.23 -22.50 5.99
N LEU A 118 -32.23 -21.94 5.31
CA LEU A 118 -31.20 -22.69 4.56
C LEU A 118 -29.93 -22.90 5.38
N ARG A 119 -29.08 -23.85 4.96
CA ARG A 119 -27.80 -24.11 5.63
C ARG A 119 -26.83 -22.95 5.44
N LEU A 120 -26.27 -22.51 6.56
CA LEU A 120 -25.31 -21.40 6.65
C LEU A 120 -23.95 -21.78 6.04
N ALA A 121 -23.24 -20.78 5.53
CA ALA A 121 -21.88 -20.98 5.05
C ALA A 121 -20.89 -21.10 6.21
N THR A 122 -20.00 -22.08 6.14
CA THR A 122 -18.89 -22.25 7.07
C THR A 122 -17.64 -21.57 6.52
N VAL A 123 -16.94 -20.82 7.36
CA VAL A 123 -15.76 -20.05 6.97
C VAL A 123 -14.61 -20.28 7.93
N ARG A 124 -13.39 -20.10 7.42
CA ARG A 124 -12.16 -19.95 8.22
C ARG A 124 -11.60 -18.53 8.06
N ASP A 125 -10.70 -18.17 8.96
CA ASP A 125 -9.95 -16.92 8.86
C ASP A 125 -8.89 -17.02 7.76
N ALA A 126 -8.73 -15.95 6.97
CA ALA A 126 -7.69 -15.93 5.93
C ALA A 126 -6.31 -15.78 6.55
N GLN A 127 -5.33 -16.50 6.00
CA GLN A 127 -3.96 -16.49 6.47
C GLN A 127 -3.13 -15.49 5.66
N PRO A 128 -2.47 -14.51 6.32
CA PRO A 128 -1.58 -13.58 5.63
C PRO A 128 -0.28 -14.28 5.20
N ALA A 129 0.43 -13.69 4.24
CA ALA A 129 1.71 -14.23 3.80
C ALA A 129 2.80 -14.03 4.85
N VAL A 130 3.63 -15.06 5.03
CA VAL A 130 4.83 -15.03 5.88
C VAL A 130 6.04 -14.77 4.99
N ALA A 131 6.80 -13.72 5.31
CA ALA A 131 7.99 -13.34 4.57
C ALA A 131 9.20 -13.20 5.50
N ARG A 132 10.39 -13.54 4.98
CA ARG A 132 11.68 -13.21 5.63
C ARG A 132 12.28 -11.96 5.03
N ALA A 133 12.86 -11.12 5.88
CA ALA A 133 13.68 -10.01 5.44
C ALA A 133 14.92 -10.51 4.69
N THR A 134 15.33 -9.79 3.67
CA THR A 134 16.59 -10.03 2.96
C THR A 134 17.43 -8.77 2.94
N LEU A 135 18.74 -8.96 3.03
CA LEU A 135 19.71 -7.88 2.88
C LEU A 135 20.28 -7.94 1.47
N GLN A 136 20.07 -6.87 0.71
CA GLN A 136 20.60 -6.71 -0.64
C GLN A 136 21.77 -5.72 -0.63
N GLY A 137 22.75 -5.92 -1.50
CA GLY A 137 23.76 -4.89 -1.76
C GLY A 137 23.13 -3.64 -2.39
N ILE A 138 23.73 -2.47 -2.19
CA ILE A 138 23.21 -1.18 -2.69
C ILE A 138 22.95 -1.22 -4.21
N THR A 139 23.86 -1.82 -4.98
CA THR A 139 23.73 -1.98 -6.43
C THR A 139 22.50 -2.81 -6.80
N GLN A 140 22.27 -3.92 -6.09
CA GLN A 140 21.15 -4.81 -6.37
C GLN A 140 19.83 -4.19 -5.92
N ALA A 141 19.80 -3.52 -4.76
CA ALA A 141 18.64 -2.78 -4.28
C ALA A 141 18.24 -1.63 -5.25
N SER A 142 19.23 -0.97 -5.88
CA SER A 142 19.00 0.09 -6.86
C SER A 142 18.49 -0.41 -8.21
N LEU A 143 18.88 -1.63 -8.62
CA LEU A 143 18.36 -2.30 -9.81
C LEU A 143 16.95 -2.88 -9.58
N GLY A 144 16.63 -3.24 -8.33
CA GLY A 144 15.36 -3.83 -7.92
C GLY A 144 14.22 -2.83 -7.67
N THR A 145 14.37 -1.57 -8.06
CA THR A 145 13.32 -0.55 -7.93
C THR A 145 12.12 -0.85 -8.82
N GLN A 146 10.93 -0.40 -8.42
CA GLN A 146 9.71 -0.64 -9.20
C GLN A 146 9.71 0.07 -10.55
N SER A 147 10.26 1.28 -10.59
CA SER A 147 10.43 2.02 -11.83
C SER A 147 11.51 1.42 -12.71
N PHE A 148 11.12 1.07 -13.93
CA PHE A 148 12.06 0.61 -14.94
C PHE A 148 12.86 1.77 -15.53
N ILE A 149 12.32 3.01 -15.54
CA ILE A 149 13.04 4.20 -16.01
C ILE A 149 14.21 4.50 -15.06
N SER A 150 13.94 4.50 -13.76
CA SER A 150 14.98 4.66 -12.72
C SER A 150 16.00 3.52 -12.76
N ALA A 151 15.56 2.26 -12.86
CA ALA A 151 16.47 1.11 -12.91
C ALA A 151 17.35 1.14 -14.16
N ALA A 152 16.77 1.42 -15.34
CA ALA A 152 17.51 1.50 -16.60
C ALA A 152 18.56 2.62 -16.59
N SER A 153 18.31 3.73 -15.91
CA SER A 153 19.27 4.84 -15.80
C SER A 153 20.52 4.49 -14.97
N PHE A 154 20.46 3.44 -14.13
CA PHE A 154 21.56 3.06 -13.26
C PHE A 154 22.56 2.11 -13.95
N GLN A 155 22.12 0.89 -14.28
CA GLN A 155 22.93 -0.14 -14.95
C GLN A 155 22.02 -1.10 -15.76
N GLU A 156 22.61 -1.97 -16.59
CA GLU A 156 21.89 -3.03 -17.34
C GLU A 156 20.73 -2.52 -18.22
N THR A 157 20.87 -1.33 -18.83
CA THR A 157 19.84 -0.63 -19.62
C THR A 157 19.06 -1.54 -20.58
N THR A 158 19.77 -2.33 -21.38
CA THR A 158 19.16 -3.20 -22.42
C THR A 158 18.29 -4.29 -21.81
N LYS A 159 18.75 -4.92 -20.73
CA LYS A 159 18.01 -5.98 -20.02
C LYS A 159 16.76 -5.41 -19.35
N VAL A 160 16.89 -4.29 -18.63
CA VAL A 160 15.77 -3.65 -17.91
C VAL A 160 14.67 -3.23 -18.88
N LEU A 161 15.02 -2.57 -19.98
CA LEU A 161 14.04 -2.14 -20.99
C LEU A 161 13.38 -3.31 -21.70
N SER A 162 14.13 -4.37 -22.00
CA SER A 162 13.58 -5.58 -22.64
C SER A 162 12.57 -6.29 -21.74
N GLU A 163 12.89 -6.45 -20.46
CA GLU A 163 11.99 -7.07 -19.48
C GLU A 163 10.73 -6.22 -19.24
N ALA A 164 10.88 -4.89 -19.18
CA ALA A 164 9.76 -3.97 -19.07
C ALA A 164 8.83 -4.03 -20.29
N ALA A 165 9.39 -4.08 -21.50
CA ALA A 165 8.64 -4.20 -22.75
C ALA A 165 7.87 -5.52 -22.84
N ILE A 166 8.52 -6.64 -22.50
CA ILE A 166 7.87 -7.98 -22.50
C ILE A 166 6.69 -8.02 -21.53
N ARG A 167 6.84 -7.41 -20.35
CA ARG A 167 5.79 -7.36 -19.33
C ARG A 167 4.74 -6.27 -19.56
N GLY A 168 4.94 -5.39 -20.54
CA GLY A 168 4.09 -4.22 -20.75
C GLY A 168 4.03 -3.30 -19.53
N LYS A 169 5.14 -3.14 -18.80
CA LYS A 169 5.18 -2.32 -17.59
C LYS A 169 4.95 -0.84 -17.93
N ALA A 170 4.07 -0.20 -17.16
CA ALA A 170 3.91 1.25 -17.12
C ALA A 170 4.60 1.80 -15.87
N ASP A 171 5.21 2.98 -15.99
CA ASP A 171 5.86 3.67 -14.87
C ASP A 171 4.95 4.75 -14.31
N GLU A 172 4.76 4.76 -12.98
CA GLU A 172 3.87 5.70 -12.30
C GLU A 172 4.55 7.03 -11.94
N LEU A 173 5.86 7.19 -12.22
CA LEU A 173 6.62 8.42 -11.97
C LEU A 173 6.52 8.88 -10.50
N LEU A 174 6.65 7.95 -9.56
CA LEU A 174 6.59 8.23 -8.13
C LEU A 174 7.96 8.68 -7.57
N GLY A 175 9.05 8.31 -8.27
CA GLY A 175 10.41 8.56 -7.84
C GLY A 175 10.99 9.89 -8.32
N LEU A 176 12.14 10.27 -7.76
CA LEU A 176 12.85 11.49 -8.18
C LEU A 176 13.46 11.33 -9.58
N LYS A 177 14.17 10.22 -9.83
CA LYS A 177 14.94 10.02 -11.07
C LYS A 177 14.03 9.93 -12.30
N GLU A 178 12.92 9.20 -12.21
CA GLU A 178 11.89 9.15 -13.25
C GLU A 178 11.45 10.56 -13.69
N ASN A 179 11.02 11.38 -12.73
CA ASN A 179 10.52 12.71 -13.02
C ASN A 179 11.61 13.63 -13.60
N VAL A 180 12.85 13.51 -13.12
CA VAL A 180 13.98 14.26 -13.70
C VAL A 180 14.24 13.86 -15.16
N ILE A 181 14.22 12.56 -15.47
CA ILE A 181 14.48 12.05 -16.83
C ILE A 181 13.39 12.49 -17.80
N VAL A 182 12.13 12.47 -17.37
CA VAL A 182 10.99 12.88 -18.21
C VAL A 182 10.82 14.40 -18.27
N GLY A 183 11.38 15.15 -17.31
CA GLY A 183 11.27 16.61 -17.23
C GLY A 183 10.02 17.11 -16.47
N HIS A 184 9.43 16.27 -15.63
CA HIS A 184 8.35 16.65 -14.72
C HIS A 184 8.89 17.28 -13.42
N LEU A 185 8.02 17.99 -12.68
CA LEU A 185 8.37 18.43 -11.33
C LEU A 185 8.66 17.21 -10.45
N ILE A 186 9.80 17.26 -9.75
CA ILE A 186 10.18 16.20 -8.83
C ILE A 186 9.23 16.16 -7.61
N PRO A 187 8.88 14.97 -7.10
CA PRO A 187 8.00 14.81 -5.93
C PRO A 187 8.73 15.09 -4.60
N ALA A 188 9.51 16.16 -4.53
CA ALA A 188 10.21 16.60 -3.33
C ALA A 188 10.31 18.13 -3.29
N GLY A 189 10.49 18.68 -2.08
CA GLY A 189 10.51 20.13 -1.87
C GLY A 189 9.18 20.76 -2.29
N THR A 190 9.23 21.79 -3.13
CA THR A 190 8.04 22.50 -3.63
C THR A 190 7.17 21.67 -4.58
N GLY A 191 7.72 20.58 -5.14
CA GLY A 191 6.97 19.67 -6.02
C GLY A 191 6.15 18.60 -5.29
N LEU A 192 6.09 18.64 -3.95
CA LEU A 192 5.18 17.78 -3.19
C LEU A 192 3.72 18.10 -3.55
N ARG A 193 2.91 17.05 -3.78
CA ARG A 193 1.48 17.17 -4.14
C ARG A 193 0.64 17.94 -3.12
N GLU A 194 1.11 18.01 -1.88
CA GLU A 194 0.48 18.81 -0.82
C GLU A 194 0.54 20.31 -1.16
N TYR A 195 1.69 20.81 -1.60
CA TYR A 195 1.88 22.22 -1.93
C TYR A 195 1.21 22.61 -3.25
N THR A 196 1.10 21.69 -4.20
CA THR A 196 0.45 21.96 -5.49
C THR A 196 -1.02 22.40 -5.34
N ARG A 197 -1.71 21.94 -4.28
CA ARG A 197 -3.11 22.26 -4.02
C ARG A 197 -3.31 23.42 -3.04
N GLN A 198 -2.23 23.99 -2.50
CA GLN A 198 -2.33 25.13 -1.60
C GLN A 198 -2.57 26.40 -2.42
N ILE A 199 -3.76 26.98 -2.26
CA ILE A 199 -4.14 28.25 -2.86
C ILE A 199 -4.06 29.32 -1.78
N VAL A 200 -3.20 30.31 -1.98
CA VAL A 200 -3.06 31.46 -1.08
C VAL A 200 -3.87 32.62 -1.66
N MET A 201 -4.76 33.20 -0.86
CA MET A 201 -5.56 34.37 -1.23
C MET A 201 -5.64 35.36 -0.05
N SER A 202 -5.98 36.62 -0.34
CA SER A 202 -6.17 37.63 0.70
C SER A 202 -7.39 37.30 1.56
N LYS A 203 -7.44 37.81 2.80
CA LYS A 203 -8.57 37.55 3.71
C LYS A 203 -9.90 38.10 3.16
N GLU A 204 -9.83 39.21 2.43
CA GLU A 204 -10.99 39.86 1.83
C GLU A 204 -11.52 39.03 0.64
N ASP A 205 -10.62 38.54 -0.21
CA ASP A 205 -10.98 37.68 -1.34
C ASP A 205 -11.49 36.31 -0.87
N HIS A 206 -10.92 35.76 0.21
CA HIS A 206 -11.39 34.52 0.81
C HIS A 206 -12.84 34.65 1.32
N ALA A 207 -13.17 35.76 1.97
CA ALA A 207 -14.53 36.00 2.45
C ALA A 207 -15.55 36.10 1.30
N GLN A 208 -15.16 36.69 0.17
CA GLN A 208 -16.01 36.77 -1.03
C GLN A 208 -16.20 35.39 -1.69
N VAL A 209 -15.14 34.60 -1.79
CA VAL A 209 -15.21 33.24 -2.36
C VAL A 209 -16.04 32.31 -1.47
N GLU A 210 -15.90 32.39 -0.15
CA GLU A 210 -16.72 31.63 0.80
C GLU A 210 -18.19 32.06 0.78
N ALA A 211 -18.47 33.37 0.71
CA ALA A 211 -19.84 33.87 0.56
C ALA A 211 -20.47 33.42 -0.78
N GLY A 212 -19.68 33.40 -1.85
CA GLY A 212 -20.10 32.90 -3.17
C GLY A 212 -20.36 31.39 -3.19
N LYS A 213 -19.51 30.60 -2.53
CA LYS A 213 -19.71 29.15 -2.36
C LYS A 213 -20.93 28.85 -1.49
N ALA A 214 -21.12 29.53 -0.36
CA ALA A 214 -22.29 29.36 0.49
C ALA A 214 -23.60 29.70 -0.25
N ALA A 215 -23.58 30.72 -1.11
CA ALA A 215 -24.73 31.06 -1.96
C ALA A 215 -24.98 30.02 -3.07
N ALA A 216 -23.93 29.41 -3.62
CA ALA A 216 -24.02 28.33 -4.60
C ALA A 216 -24.54 27.03 -3.98
N ASP A 217 -24.03 26.64 -2.81
CA ASP A 217 -24.44 25.45 -2.06
C ASP A 217 -25.90 25.59 -1.57
N ALA A 218 -26.31 26.79 -1.14
CA ALA A 218 -27.70 27.07 -0.79
C ALA A 218 -28.65 27.00 -2.00
N ARG A 219 -28.21 27.45 -3.19
CA ARG A 219 -28.95 27.28 -4.44
C ARG A 219 -29.05 25.83 -4.87
N GLU A 220 -27.97 25.05 -4.72
CA GLU A 220 -27.97 23.63 -5.04
C GLU A 220 -28.86 22.83 -4.07
N ALA A 221 -28.82 23.15 -2.78
CA ALA A 221 -29.70 22.55 -1.77
C ALA A 221 -31.19 22.87 -2.02
N ALA A 222 -31.50 24.07 -2.50
CA ALA A 222 -32.87 24.46 -2.88
C ALA A 222 -33.37 23.77 -4.16
N LEU A 223 -32.46 23.31 -5.04
CA LEU A 223 -32.80 22.61 -6.28
C LEU A 223 -32.94 21.08 -6.10
N ARG A 224 -32.55 20.52 -4.94
CA ARG A 224 -32.77 19.10 -4.64
C ARG A 224 -34.25 18.88 -4.31
N PRO A 225 -34.99 18.03 -5.06
CA PRO A 225 -36.37 17.75 -4.74
C PRO A 225 -36.43 17.06 -3.37
N THR A 226 -37.20 17.64 -2.44
CA THR A 226 -37.46 17.05 -1.12
C THR A 226 -37.99 15.62 -1.27
N PRO A 227 -37.49 14.63 -0.50
CA PRO A 227 -37.99 13.27 -0.60
C PRO A 227 -39.46 13.24 -0.20
N THR A 228 -40.32 12.89 -1.15
CA THR A 228 -41.77 12.78 -0.98
C THR A 228 -42.08 11.79 0.14
N THR A 229 -42.42 12.27 1.33
CA THR A 229 -42.94 11.44 2.41
C THR A 229 -44.36 11.01 2.07
N SER A 230 -44.49 9.94 1.28
CA SER A 230 -45.73 9.18 1.13
C SER A 230 -45.84 8.14 2.25
N ARG A 231 -46.28 8.58 3.42
CA ARG A 231 -47.03 7.70 4.34
C ARG A 231 -48.32 8.40 4.71
N SER A 232 -49.36 8.07 3.95
CA SER A 232 -50.72 8.42 4.26
C SER A 232 -51.11 7.82 5.62
N ARG A 233 -51.46 8.73 6.53
CA ARG A 233 -52.48 8.52 7.56
C ARG A 233 -53.64 7.72 6.94
N ARG A 234 -53.90 6.52 7.47
CA ARG A 234 -55.27 6.01 7.59
C ARG A 234 -55.62 6.03 9.07
N GLU A 235 -56.06 7.21 9.53
CA GLU A 235 -56.95 7.32 10.68
C GLU A 235 -58.31 6.74 10.25
N SER A 236 -58.77 5.76 11.02
CA SER A 236 -60.14 5.60 11.52
C SER A 236 -61.29 6.34 10.80
N VAL A 237 -62.19 5.58 10.18
CA VAL A 237 -63.64 5.90 10.08
C VAL A 237 -64.47 4.60 10.22
N GLU A 238 -65.29 4.58 11.27
CA GLU A 238 -66.54 3.83 11.58
C GLU A 238 -67.05 2.72 10.64
N LYS A 239 -67.25 1.51 11.19
CA LYS A 239 -68.55 0.99 11.67
C LYS A 239 -68.38 -0.32 12.43
#